data_AF-A0A7X5WPT0-F1
#
_entry.id   AF-A0A7X5WPT0-F1
#
_cell.length_a   1.000
_cell.length_b   1.000
_cell.length_c   1.000
_cell.angle_alpha   90.00
_cell.angle_beta   90.00
_cell.angle_gamma   90.00
#
_symmetry.space_group_name_H-M   'P 1'
#
loop_
_entity.id
_entity.type
_entity.pdbx_description
1 polymer ?
#
loop_
_entity_poly.entity_id
_entity_poly.type
_entity_poly.pdbx_seq_one_letter_code
_entity_poly.pdbx_strand_id
1 'polypeptide(L)' 'DEADRTPLRRLGTPDDIASVVAWLVSDESSFVTGETINASGGWYVRP' A
#
# COMPACT_ATOMS: atom_id res chain seq x y z
N ASP A 1 1.57 -19.97 4.31
CA ASP A 1 0.81 -18.95 5.08
C ASP A 1 0.29 -17.89 4.10
N GLU A 2 -0.73 -17.12 4.46
CA GLU A 2 -1.20 -15.98 3.67
C GLU A 2 -0.09 -14.94 3.47
N ALA A 3 0.78 -14.77 4.47
CA ALA A 3 1.95 -13.90 4.41
C ALA A 3 2.93 -14.28 3.28
N ASP A 4 3.10 -15.58 2.99
CA ASP A 4 4.06 -16.08 1.98
C ASP A 4 3.67 -15.70 0.53
N ARG A 5 2.43 -15.27 0.33
CA ARG A 5 1.91 -14.86 -0.99
C ARG A 5 2.31 -13.45 -1.38
N THR A 6 2.92 -12.70 -0.47
CA THR A 6 3.38 -11.32 -0.72
C THR A 6 4.91 -11.27 -0.75
N PRO A 7 5.50 -10.44 -1.62
CA PRO A 7 6.94 -10.14 -1.57
C PRO A 7 7.45 -9.68 -0.20
N LEU A 8 6.65 -8.93 0.56
CA LEU A 8 7.04 -8.47 1.90
C LEU A 8 6.97 -9.54 2.99
N ARG A 9 6.39 -10.71 2.72
CA ARG A 9 6.34 -11.88 3.63
C ARG A 9 5.82 -11.56 5.03
N ARG A 10 4.88 -10.63 5.13
CA ARG A 10 4.15 -10.30 6.35
C ARG A 10 2.74 -9.87 6.03
N LEU A 11 1.84 -10.03 7.00
CA LEU A 11 0.54 -9.39 6.92
C LEU A 11 0.70 -7.86 7.05
N GLY A 12 -0.18 -7.15 6.36
CA GLY A 12 -0.34 -5.72 6.54
C GLY A 12 -0.88 -5.41 7.93
N THR A 13 -0.52 -4.23 8.43
CA THR A 13 -1.03 -3.65 9.67
C THR A 13 -1.90 -2.44 9.34
N PRO A 14 -2.77 -1.99 10.27
CA PRO A 14 -3.51 -0.74 10.08
C PRO A 14 -2.61 0.46 9.76
N ASP A 15 -1.41 0.53 10.35
CA ASP A 15 -0.44 1.60 10.14
C ASP A 15 0.09 1.67 8.70
N ASP A 16 0.19 0.53 8.01
CA ASP A 16 0.60 0.47 6.60
C ASP A 16 -0.40 1.22 5.70
N ILE A 17 -1.69 1.09 5.99
CA ILE A 17 -2.75 1.79 5.25
C ILE A 17 -2.84 3.25 5.68
N ALA A 18 -2.76 3.51 6.99
CA ALA A 18 -2.81 4.87 7.54
C ALA A 18 -1.70 5.76 6.97
N SER A 19 -0.50 5.22 6.80
CA SER A 19 0.63 5.96 6.21
C SER A 19 0.37 6.36 4.75
N VAL A 20 -0.23 5.47 3.94
CA VAL A 20 -0.58 5.77 2.54
C VAL A 20 -1.70 6.82 2.48
N VAL A 21 -2.70 6.73 3.36
CA VAL A 21 -3.76 7.73 3.47
C VAL A 21 -3.19 9.07 3.89
N ALA A 22 -2.29 9.10 4.90
CA ALA A 22 -1.65 10.33 5.37
C ALA A 22 -0.89 11.03 4.24
N TRP A 23 -0.16 10.28 3.41
CA TRP A 23 0.48 10.84 2.22
C TRP A 23 -0.53 11.37 1.21
N LEU A 24 -1.60 10.61 0.90
CA LEU A 24 -2.65 11.02 -0.06
C LEU A 24 -3.40 12.30 0.32
N VAL A 25 -3.52 12.60 1.62
CA VAL A 25 -4.19 13.82 2.10
C VAL A 25 -3.22 14.97 2.37
N SER A 26 -1.93 14.77 2.10
CA SER A 26 -0.89 15.79 2.27
C SER A 26 -0.62 16.56 0.99
N ASP A 27 0.12 17.67 1.10
CA ASP A 27 0.56 18.44 -0.07
C ASP A 27 1.57 17.67 -0.95
N GLU A 28 2.20 16.61 -0.42
CA GLU A 28 3.18 15.78 -1.14
C GLU A 28 2.55 15.02 -2.31
N SER A 29 1.25 14.75 -2.27
CA SER A 29 0.51 14.08 -3.36
C SER A 29 -0.25 15.06 -4.26
N SER A 30 0.08 16.35 -4.26
CA SER A 30 -0.68 17.40 -4.96
C SER A 30 -0.86 17.22 -6.47
N PHE A 31 -0.06 16.37 -7.12
CA PHE A 31 -0.19 16.05 -8.55
C PHE A 31 -0.79 14.67 -8.83
N VAL A 32 -1.27 13.96 -7.81
CA VAL A 32 -1.87 12.62 -7.92
C VAL A 32 -3.37 12.72 -7.75
N THR A 33 -4.12 12.38 -8.79
CA THR A 33 -5.59 12.41 -8.80
C THR A 33 -6.15 11.35 -9.75
N GLY A 34 -7.33 10.82 -9.44
CA GLY A 34 -7.99 9.78 -10.27
C GLY A 34 -7.36 8.39 -10.21
N GLU A 35 -6.32 8.21 -9.40
CA GLU A 35 -5.54 6.97 -9.32
C GLU A 35 -6.01 6.05 -8.18
N THR A 36 -5.74 4.75 -8.34
CA THR A 36 -5.91 3.75 -7.28
C THR A 36 -4.54 3.29 -6.78
N ILE A 37 -4.26 3.46 -5.48
CA ILE A 37 -3.01 3.00 -4.86
C ILE A 37 -3.22 1.65 -4.18
N ASN A 38 -2.33 0.71 -4.50
CA ASN A 38 -2.37 -0.64 -3.97
C ASN A 38 -1.34 -0.84 -2.83
N ALA A 39 -1.81 -0.71 -1.58
CA ALA A 39 -1.01 -0.91 -0.37
C ALA A 39 -1.12 -2.35 0.15
N SER A 40 -0.65 -3.34 -0.62
CA SER A 40 -0.90 -4.77 -0.36
C SER A 40 0.32 -5.61 0.02
N GLY A 41 1.47 -4.97 0.27
CA GLY A 41 2.75 -5.67 0.43
C GLY A 41 3.19 -6.45 -0.83
N GLY A 42 2.58 -6.15 -1.98
CA GLY A 42 2.87 -6.76 -3.28
C GLY A 42 1.98 -7.93 -3.67
N TRP A 43 0.82 -8.11 -3.02
CA TRP A 43 -0.11 -9.22 -3.27
C TRP A 43 -0.53 -9.40 -4.74
N TYR A 44 -0.63 -8.30 -5.50
CA TYR A 44 -1.06 -8.33 -6.91
C TYR A 44 0.10 -8.34 -7.89
N VAL A 45 1.34 -8.27 -7.40
CA VAL A 45 2.54 -8.35 -8.24
C VAL A 45 2.93 -9.82 -8.30
N ARG A 46 3.06 -10.37 -9.52
CA ARG A 46 3.64 -11.71 -9.68
C ARG A 46 5.14 -11.60 -9.41
N PRO A 47 5.71 -12.48 -8.56
CA PRO A 47 7.15 -12.56 -8.40
C PRO A 47 7.85 -12.99 -9.70
#